data_AF-A0A3R9KVS9-F1
#
_entry.id   AF-A0A3R9KVS9-F1
#
_cell.length_a   1.000
_cell.length_b   1.000
_cell.length_c   1.000
_cell.angle_alpha   90.00
_cell.angle_beta   90.00
_cell.angle_gamma   90.00
#
_symmetry.space_group_name_H-M   'P 1'
#
loop_
_entity.id
_entity.type
_entity.pdbx_description
1 polymer ?
#
loop_
_entity_poly.entity_id
_entity_poly.type
_entity_poly.pdbx_seq_one_letter_code
_entity_poly.pdbx_strand_id
1 'polypeptide(L)'
;MKRICTSFQDAVADIHDGATLMVGGFGLCGIPENAILALVEKGVKDLTVISNNCGVDDWGLGLLLKNKQIKKMVGSYVGENKEFERQVLSGEIEVELIPQGTLAEKIRAGGAGIPAFYTPAGVGTPIAEGKETRMFNGKEYLLEESLTADFSIVRAWKADKMGNLVYHKTARNFNPMIAAAGRVTIAEVENLYEVGELEPNSIHTPSIYVQTLIEGNQEKRIERLTVRS
;
A
#
# COMPACT_ATOMS: atom_id res chain seq x y z
N MET A 1 -15.86 -7.65 -17.26
CA MET A 1 -16.67 -7.23 -16.08
C MET A 1 -15.80 -7.47 -14.85
N LYS A 2 -15.73 -6.53 -13.90
CA LYS A 2 -14.93 -6.69 -12.68
C LYS A 2 -15.69 -7.53 -11.65
N ARG A 3 -14.97 -8.20 -10.74
CA ARG A 3 -15.59 -8.87 -9.58
C ARG A 3 -16.04 -7.80 -8.60
N ILE A 4 -17.31 -7.80 -8.22
CA ILE A 4 -17.85 -6.89 -7.20
C ILE A 4 -18.27 -7.76 -6.02
N CYS A 5 -17.56 -7.65 -4.91
CA CYS A 5 -17.79 -8.42 -3.70
C CYS A 5 -18.85 -7.76 -2.82
N THR A 6 -19.62 -8.59 -2.11
CA THR A 6 -20.64 -8.13 -1.14
C THR A 6 -20.20 -8.29 0.31
N SER A 7 -19.02 -8.87 0.56
CA SER A 7 -18.42 -9.00 1.90
C SER A 7 -16.91 -8.88 1.83
N PHE A 8 -16.30 -8.35 2.89
CA PHE A 8 -14.85 -8.18 2.95
C PHE A 8 -14.11 -9.51 3.04
N GLN A 9 -14.71 -10.53 3.66
CA GLN A 9 -14.17 -11.89 3.72
C GLN A 9 -14.05 -12.50 2.31
N ASP A 10 -15.05 -12.27 1.43
CA ASP A 10 -14.99 -12.70 0.04
C ASP A 10 -13.91 -11.93 -0.75
N ALA A 11 -13.80 -10.62 -0.52
CA ALA A 11 -12.83 -9.77 -1.21
C ALA A 11 -11.38 -10.19 -0.94
N VAL A 12 -11.08 -10.69 0.27
CA VAL A 12 -9.73 -11.14 0.67
C VAL A 12 -9.57 -12.67 0.66
N ALA A 13 -10.53 -13.41 0.12
CA ALA A 13 -10.56 -14.88 0.16
C ALA A 13 -9.35 -15.54 -0.52
N ASP A 14 -8.79 -14.91 -1.55
CA ASP A 14 -7.66 -15.45 -2.33
C ASP A 14 -6.28 -15.15 -1.71
N ILE A 15 -6.20 -14.25 -0.72
CA ILE A 15 -4.95 -13.88 -0.05
C ILE A 15 -4.52 -15.03 0.87
N HIS A 16 -3.43 -15.71 0.54
CA HIS A 16 -2.93 -16.89 1.23
C HIS A 16 -1.68 -16.58 2.07
N ASP A 17 -1.30 -17.52 2.94
CA ASP A 17 -0.09 -17.41 3.74
C ASP A 17 1.14 -17.22 2.83
N GLY A 18 2.11 -16.42 3.29
CA GLY A 18 3.33 -16.14 2.53
C GLY A 18 3.17 -15.16 1.36
N ALA A 19 1.97 -14.65 1.10
CA ALA A 19 1.74 -13.71 0.00
C ALA A 19 2.49 -12.38 0.21
N THR A 20 2.92 -11.77 -0.90
CA THR A 20 3.37 -10.37 -0.91
C THR A 20 2.17 -9.45 -1.13
N LEU A 21 1.95 -8.55 -0.18
CA LEU A 21 0.80 -7.65 -0.12
C LEU A 21 1.24 -6.19 -0.16
N MET A 22 0.80 -5.43 -1.15
CA MET A 22 0.90 -3.97 -1.12
C MET A 22 -0.39 -3.36 -0.57
N VAL A 23 -0.25 -2.39 0.34
CA VAL A 23 -1.41 -1.75 0.99
C VAL A 23 -1.30 -0.24 0.90
N GLY A 24 -2.31 0.40 0.30
CA GLY A 24 -2.40 1.84 0.17
C GLY A 24 -2.60 2.58 1.49
N GLY A 25 -2.33 3.88 1.47
CA GLY A 25 -2.49 4.78 2.62
C GLY A 25 -1.21 5.50 3.03
N PHE A 26 -1.37 6.48 3.93
CA PHE A 26 -0.30 7.22 4.58
C PHE A 26 -0.72 7.51 6.02
N GLY A 27 0.00 6.98 7.02
CA GLY A 27 -0.50 6.89 8.39
C GLY A 27 -1.85 6.16 8.41
N LEU A 28 -2.90 6.82 8.89
CA LEU A 28 -4.28 6.33 8.85
C LEU A 28 -5.12 6.92 7.70
N CYS A 29 -4.53 7.75 6.84
CA CYS A 29 -5.24 8.44 5.77
C CYS A 29 -5.27 7.61 4.49
N GLY A 30 -6.47 7.22 4.05
CA GLY A 30 -6.67 6.50 2.81
C GLY A 30 -6.19 5.04 2.84
N ILE A 31 -6.28 4.40 4.01
CA ILE A 31 -6.04 2.96 4.19
C ILE A 31 -7.33 2.17 3.91
N PRO A 32 -7.24 0.91 3.41
CA PRO A 32 -8.41 0.04 3.23
C PRO A 32 -8.79 -0.65 4.55
N GLU A 33 -9.46 0.09 5.43
CA GLU A 33 -9.70 -0.28 6.83
C GLU A 33 -10.42 -1.64 6.98
N ASN A 34 -11.50 -1.86 6.23
CA ASN A 34 -12.30 -3.06 6.39
C ASN A 34 -11.65 -4.28 5.74
N ALA A 35 -10.94 -4.12 4.62
CA ALA A 35 -10.17 -5.21 4.04
C ALA A 35 -9.04 -5.65 4.99
N ILE A 36 -8.40 -4.71 5.69
CA ILE A 36 -7.42 -5.03 6.74
C ILE A 36 -8.10 -5.81 7.88
N LEU A 37 -9.27 -5.36 8.37
CA LEU A 37 -10.01 -6.09 9.41
C LEU A 37 -10.39 -7.52 8.96
N ALA A 38 -10.82 -7.70 7.72
CA ALA A 38 -11.11 -9.04 7.20
C ALA A 38 -9.86 -9.92 7.10
N LEU A 39 -8.68 -9.35 6.81
CA LEU A 39 -7.41 -10.10 6.88
C LEU A 39 -7.04 -10.47 8.33
N VAL A 40 -7.31 -9.59 9.30
CA VAL A 40 -7.13 -9.86 10.72
C VAL A 40 -7.99 -11.05 11.14
N GLU A 41 -9.27 -11.05 10.78
CA GLU A 41 -10.21 -12.15 11.07
C GLU A 41 -9.82 -13.45 10.37
N LYS A 42 -9.38 -13.36 9.10
CA LYS A 42 -8.93 -14.52 8.32
C LYS A 42 -7.72 -15.20 8.96
N GLY A 43 -6.88 -14.46 9.68
CA GLY A 43 -5.74 -15.01 10.38
C GLY A 43 -4.59 -15.47 9.48
N VAL A 44 -4.55 -15.00 8.22
CA VAL A 44 -3.46 -15.28 7.26
C VAL A 44 -2.09 -14.90 7.84
N LYS A 45 -1.06 -15.70 7.58
CA LYS A 45 0.27 -15.60 8.19
C LYS A 45 1.38 -15.39 7.16
N ASP A 46 2.56 -15.12 7.70
CA ASP A 46 3.81 -15.01 6.95
C ASP A 46 3.80 -13.98 5.81
N LEU A 47 2.97 -12.93 5.93
CA LEU A 47 2.84 -11.92 4.89
C LEU A 47 4.13 -11.10 4.75
N THR A 48 4.50 -10.80 3.51
CA THR A 48 5.40 -9.68 3.20
C THR A 48 4.55 -8.48 2.86
N VAL A 49 4.51 -7.48 3.74
CA VAL A 49 3.68 -6.27 3.57
C VAL A 49 4.53 -5.11 3.07
N ILE A 50 4.10 -4.47 2.00
CA ILE A 50 4.72 -3.29 1.42
C ILE A 50 3.73 -2.12 1.58
N SER A 51 4.07 -1.15 2.44
CA SER A 51 3.26 0.05 2.63
C SER A 51 4.12 1.17 3.21
N ASN A 52 3.69 2.42 3.06
CA ASN A 52 4.43 3.56 3.58
C ASN A 52 4.67 3.47 5.10
N ASN A 53 3.64 3.04 5.83
CA ASN A 53 3.62 2.88 7.28
C ASN A 53 2.94 1.57 7.68
N CYS A 54 3.09 1.16 8.94
CA CYS A 54 2.39 0.01 9.51
C CYS A 54 1.17 0.43 10.37
N GLY A 55 0.52 1.56 10.07
CA GLY A 55 -0.58 2.10 10.89
C GLY A 55 -0.14 2.42 12.32
N VAL A 56 -1.05 2.24 13.29
CA VAL A 56 -0.82 2.42 14.73
C VAL A 56 -1.19 1.15 15.49
N ASP A 57 -0.85 1.05 16.78
CA ASP A 57 -1.02 -0.17 17.60
C ASP A 57 -2.44 -0.78 17.56
N ASP A 58 -3.47 0.05 17.41
CA ASP A 58 -4.88 -0.36 17.44
C ASP A 58 -5.66 -0.11 16.14
N TRP A 59 -5.00 0.31 15.04
CA TRP A 59 -5.68 0.58 13.77
C TRP A 59 -4.79 0.41 12.53
N GLY A 60 -5.41 0.05 11.40
CA GLY A 60 -4.71 -0.22 10.15
C GLY A 60 -3.82 -1.46 10.24
N LEU A 61 -2.68 -1.43 9.54
CA LEU A 61 -1.78 -2.60 9.45
C LEU A 61 -1.20 -3.05 10.80
N GLY A 62 -1.19 -2.19 11.82
CA GLY A 62 -0.73 -2.52 13.16
C GLY A 62 -1.56 -3.64 13.81
N LEU A 63 -2.80 -3.84 13.37
CA LEU A 63 -3.63 -4.97 13.78
C LEU A 63 -3.06 -6.31 13.32
N LEU A 64 -2.59 -6.39 12.07
CA LEU A 64 -1.96 -7.60 11.51
C LEU A 64 -0.62 -7.87 12.20
N LEU A 65 0.15 -6.82 12.47
CA LEU A 65 1.41 -6.90 13.21
C LEU A 65 1.20 -7.47 14.62
N LYS A 66 0.24 -6.91 15.36
CA LYS A 66 -0.11 -7.38 16.71
C LYS A 66 -0.53 -8.84 16.73
N ASN A 67 -1.22 -9.28 15.69
CA ASN A 67 -1.62 -10.68 15.52
C ASN A 67 -0.51 -11.58 14.95
N LYS A 68 0.72 -11.09 14.77
CA LYS A 68 1.84 -11.82 14.17
C LYS A 68 1.47 -12.44 12.81
N GLN A 69 0.84 -11.64 11.96
CA GLN A 69 0.46 -12.03 10.59
C GLN A 69 1.49 -11.55 9.55
N ILE A 70 2.38 -10.62 9.94
CA ILE A 70 3.40 -10.04 9.08
C ILE A 70 4.74 -10.67 9.43
N LYS A 71 5.40 -11.30 8.45
CA LYS A 71 6.78 -11.80 8.56
C LYS A 71 7.79 -10.74 8.15
N LYS A 72 7.50 -9.97 7.09
CA LYS A 72 8.36 -8.91 6.60
C LYS A 72 7.56 -7.63 6.33
N MET A 73 8.08 -6.49 6.77
CA MET A 73 7.55 -5.18 6.43
C MET A 73 8.56 -4.41 5.57
N VAL A 74 8.12 -3.92 4.43
CA VAL A 74 8.84 -2.95 3.60
C VAL A 74 8.10 -1.62 3.70
N GLY A 75 8.78 -0.58 4.18
CA GLY A 75 8.17 0.73 4.35
C GLY A 75 9.19 1.84 4.48
N SER A 76 8.73 3.08 4.60
CA SER A 76 9.63 4.23 4.73
C SER A 76 9.69 4.80 6.13
N TYR A 77 8.66 4.55 6.93
CA TYR A 77 8.58 5.06 8.28
C TYR A 77 7.72 4.15 9.16
N VAL A 78 8.33 3.68 10.24
CA VAL A 78 7.70 2.80 11.22
C VAL A 78 6.73 3.57 12.13
N GLY A 79 7.09 4.80 12.52
CA GLY A 79 6.26 5.68 13.32
C GLY A 79 5.92 5.19 14.73
N GLU A 80 4.85 5.76 15.30
CA GLU A 80 4.39 5.61 16.69
C GLU A 80 3.78 4.23 16.99
N ASN A 81 4.44 3.15 16.57
CA ASN A 81 4.01 1.78 16.82
C ASN A 81 5.04 1.08 17.72
N LYS A 82 4.76 1.04 19.04
CA LYS A 82 5.69 0.47 20.03
C LYS A 82 5.86 -1.03 19.86
N GLU A 83 4.80 -1.71 19.41
CA GLU A 83 4.87 -3.15 19.16
C GLU A 83 5.76 -3.46 17.96
N PHE A 84 5.74 -2.61 16.93
CA PHE A 84 6.64 -2.73 15.79
C PHE A 84 8.09 -2.57 16.22
N GLU A 85 8.41 -1.51 16.96
CA GLU A 85 9.77 -1.29 17.46
C GLU A 85 10.25 -2.51 18.28
N ARG A 86 9.41 -3.03 19.17
CA ARG A 86 9.71 -4.23 19.97
C ARG A 86 9.95 -5.47 19.10
N GLN A 87 9.10 -5.73 18.10
CA GLN A 87 9.24 -6.89 17.21
C GLN A 87 10.51 -6.81 16.35
N VAL A 88 10.88 -5.61 15.89
CA VAL A 88 12.13 -5.40 15.14
C VAL A 88 13.35 -5.68 16.01
N LEU A 89 13.40 -5.11 17.22
CA LEU A 89 14.53 -5.29 18.13
C LEU A 89 14.67 -6.73 18.63
N SER A 90 13.58 -7.49 18.67
CA SER A 90 13.58 -8.92 19.02
C SER A 90 13.81 -9.85 17.83
N GLY A 91 13.82 -9.33 16.60
CA GLY A 91 13.95 -10.14 15.38
C GLY A 91 12.70 -10.98 15.06
N GLU A 92 11.54 -10.65 15.63
CA GLU A 92 10.26 -11.31 15.34
C GLU A 92 9.72 -10.95 13.95
N ILE A 93 10.12 -9.79 13.41
CA ILE A 93 9.73 -9.30 12.09
C ILE A 93 10.96 -8.81 11.32
N GLU A 94 11.05 -9.16 10.04
CA GLU A 94 12.04 -8.58 9.12
C GLU A 94 11.58 -7.20 8.66
N VAL A 95 12.48 -6.21 8.66
CA VAL A 95 12.14 -4.85 8.22
C VAL A 95 13.13 -4.33 7.22
N GLU A 96 12.61 -3.82 6.11
CA GLU A 96 13.35 -3.11 5.08
C GLU A 96 12.88 -1.66 5.02
N LEU A 97 13.73 -0.74 5.49
CA LEU A 97 13.46 0.68 5.44
C LEU A 97 13.96 1.26 4.12
N ILE A 98 13.06 1.89 3.37
CA ILE A 98 13.34 2.49 2.07
C ILE A 98 12.97 3.98 2.14
N PRO A 99 13.82 4.91 1.67
CA PRO A 99 13.44 6.31 1.55
C PRO A 99 12.09 6.46 0.85
N GLN A 100 11.18 7.27 1.38
CA GLN A 100 9.78 7.30 0.92
C GLN A 100 9.64 7.54 -0.60
N GLY A 101 10.45 8.45 -1.15
CA GLY A 101 10.47 8.70 -2.60
C GLY A 101 10.96 7.50 -3.41
N THR A 102 11.95 6.76 -2.89
CA THR A 102 12.42 5.51 -3.49
C THR A 102 11.36 4.41 -3.38
N LEU A 103 10.69 4.26 -2.24
CA LEU A 103 9.59 3.29 -2.08
C LEU A 103 8.48 3.53 -3.10
N ALA A 104 8.06 4.79 -3.23
CA ALA A 104 7.11 5.21 -4.24
C ALA A 104 7.61 4.83 -5.64
N GLU A 105 8.81 5.25 -6.03
CA GLU A 105 9.29 4.99 -7.39
C GLU A 105 9.52 3.49 -7.67
N LYS A 106 9.94 2.68 -6.69
CA LYS A 106 10.04 1.21 -6.82
C LYS A 106 8.67 0.57 -7.14
N ILE A 107 7.61 1.00 -6.46
CA ILE A 107 6.23 0.53 -6.72
C ILE A 107 5.77 1.00 -8.11
N ARG A 108 5.97 2.28 -8.45
CA ARG A 108 5.59 2.84 -9.76
C ARG A 108 6.31 2.13 -10.90
N ALA A 109 7.61 1.88 -10.75
CA ALA A 109 8.43 1.18 -11.71
C ALA A 109 7.91 -0.24 -11.94
N GLY A 110 7.55 -0.96 -10.86
CA GLY A 110 6.98 -2.31 -10.95
C GLY A 110 5.67 -2.34 -11.74
N GLY A 111 4.73 -1.45 -11.43
CA GLY A 111 3.47 -1.34 -12.18
C GLY A 111 3.64 -0.87 -13.63
N ALA A 112 4.77 -0.26 -13.97
CA ALA A 112 5.11 0.16 -15.33
C ALA A 112 6.01 -0.83 -16.09
N GLY A 113 6.39 -1.96 -15.49
CA GLY A 113 7.28 -2.94 -16.10
C GLY A 113 8.74 -2.48 -16.23
N ILE A 114 9.18 -1.52 -15.40
CA ILE A 114 10.58 -1.06 -15.34
C ILE A 114 11.28 -1.86 -14.25
N PRO A 115 12.25 -2.73 -14.58
CA PRO A 115 12.83 -3.65 -13.60
C PRO A 115 13.70 -2.97 -12.55
N ALA A 116 14.38 -1.88 -12.91
CA ALA A 116 15.20 -1.08 -12.01
C ALA A 116 15.40 0.35 -12.53
N PHE A 117 15.77 1.27 -11.64
CA PHE A 117 16.07 2.67 -11.97
C PHE A 117 17.16 3.22 -11.05
N TYR A 118 17.80 4.33 -11.43
CA TYR A 118 18.79 5.00 -10.59
C TYR A 118 18.17 6.19 -9.84
N THR A 119 18.53 6.35 -8.56
CA THR A 119 18.09 7.46 -7.71
C THR A 119 19.24 7.96 -6.82
N PRO A 120 19.36 9.27 -6.55
CA PRO A 120 20.38 9.78 -5.64
C PRO A 120 20.01 9.59 -4.17
N ALA A 121 18.76 9.19 -3.88
CA ALA A 121 18.28 9.00 -2.51
C ALA A 121 18.97 7.79 -1.86
N GLY A 122 19.67 8.03 -0.75
CA GLY A 122 20.38 7.00 0.02
C GLY A 122 21.89 6.93 -0.25
N VAL A 123 22.40 7.63 -1.27
CA VAL A 123 23.85 7.72 -1.54
C VAL A 123 24.59 8.23 -0.30
N GLY A 124 25.68 7.56 0.07
CA GLY A 124 26.50 7.91 1.24
C GLY A 124 25.85 7.58 2.60
N THR A 125 24.79 6.78 2.61
CA THR A 125 24.12 6.30 3.83
C THR A 125 24.12 4.76 3.87
N PRO A 126 23.79 4.11 5.00
CA PRO A 126 23.67 2.65 5.07
C PRO A 126 22.70 2.03 4.05
N ILE A 127 21.74 2.81 3.53
CA ILE A 127 20.82 2.36 2.47
C ILE A 127 21.54 2.00 1.16
N ALA A 128 22.74 2.56 0.92
CA ALA A 128 23.55 2.30 -0.26
C ALA A 128 24.39 1.01 -0.16
N GLU A 129 24.56 0.44 1.03
CA GLU A 129 25.45 -0.70 1.24
C GLU A 129 25.00 -1.91 0.41
N GLY A 130 25.93 -2.47 -0.36
CA GLY A 130 25.68 -3.63 -1.22
C GLY A 130 24.91 -3.35 -2.51
N LYS A 131 24.54 -2.10 -2.80
CA LYS A 131 23.84 -1.72 -4.05
C LYS A 131 24.81 -1.25 -5.13
N GLU A 132 24.44 -1.47 -6.39
CA GLU A 132 25.17 -0.90 -7.53
C GLU A 132 25.06 0.62 -7.51
N THR A 133 26.18 1.32 -7.72
CA THR A 133 26.20 2.77 -7.91
C THR A 133 26.71 3.15 -9.30
N ARG A 134 26.25 4.29 -9.80
CA ARG A 134 26.71 4.84 -11.09
C ARG A 134 26.76 6.36 -11.07
N MET A 135 27.74 6.92 -11.77
CA MET A 135 27.89 8.36 -11.96
C MET A 135 27.11 8.84 -13.19
N PHE A 136 26.25 9.84 -13.01
CA PHE A 136 25.59 10.57 -14.09
C PHE A 136 25.80 12.06 -13.88
N ASN A 137 26.34 12.76 -14.88
CA ASN A 137 26.53 14.22 -14.86
C ASN A 137 27.27 14.72 -13.61
N GLY A 138 28.30 13.99 -13.16
CA GLY A 138 29.10 14.36 -11.98
C GLY A 138 28.44 14.08 -10.63
N LYS A 139 27.30 13.37 -10.59
CA LYS A 139 26.62 12.97 -9.36
C LYS A 139 26.46 11.45 -9.30
N GLU A 140 26.62 10.88 -8.11
CA GLU A 140 26.42 9.45 -7.85
C GLU A 140 24.94 9.12 -7.62
N TYR A 141 24.53 7.94 -8.07
CA TYR A 141 23.18 7.40 -7.93
C TYR A 141 23.24 5.91 -7.57
N LEU A 142 22.24 5.43 -6.84
CA LEU A 142 22.04 4.02 -6.50
C LEU A 142 21.06 3.36 -7.47
N LEU A 143 21.35 2.13 -7.89
CA LEU A 143 20.37 1.28 -8.58
C LEU A 143 19.36 0.75 -7.55
N GLU A 144 18.07 0.90 -7.86
CA GLU A 144 16.96 0.36 -7.08
C GLU A 144 16.08 -0.51 -7.98
N GLU A 145 15.82 -1.74 -7.52
CA GLU A 145 14.95 -2.68 -8.22
C GLU A 145 13.47 -2.36 -7.98
N SER A 146 12.62 -2.62 -8.95
CA SER A 146 11.18 -2.41 -8.79
C SER A 146 10.55 -3.36 -7.75
N LEU A 147 9.41 -2.95 -7.19
CA LEU A 147 8.60 -3.78 -6.31
C LEU A 147 7.30 -4.15 -7.03
N THR A 148 6.90 -5.41 -6.93
CA THR A 148 5.58 -5.93 -7.33
C THR A 148 5.01 -6.77 -6.19
N ALA A 149 3.71 -7.08 -6.24
CA ALA A 149 3.04 -7.86 -5.21
C ALA A 149 2.06 -8.87 -5.81
N ASP A 150 1.78 -9.95 -5.07
CA ASP A 150 0.71 -10.88 -5.42
C ASP A 150 -0.63 -10.19 -5.39
N PHE A 151 -0.86 -9.40 -4.33
CA PHE A 151 -2.08 -8.67 -4.10
C PHE A 151 -1.78 -7.21 -3.75
N SER A 152 -2.62 -6.33 -4.27
CA SER A 152 -2.67 -4.91 -3.87
C SER A 152 -4.04 -4.61 -3.29
N ILE A 153 -4.08 -3.99 -2.11
CA ILE A 153 -5.32 -3.50 -1.51
C ILE A 153 -5.25 -1.99 -1.42
N VAL A 154 -6.20 -1.33 -2.07
CA VAL A 154 -6.26 0.13 -2.16
C VAL A 154 -7.61 0.64 -1.70
N ARG A 155 -7.64 1.91 -1.32
CA ARG A 155 -8.83 2.61 -0.89
C ARG A 155 -9.09 3.83 -1.78
N ALA A 156 -10.32 3.95 -2.29
CA ALA A 156 -10.76 5.10 -3.09
C ALA A 156 -12.02 5.76 -2.52
N TRP A 157 -12.30 6.98 -2.97
CA TRP A 157 -13.53 7.70 -2.59
C TRP A 157 -14.72 7.24 -3.44
N LYS A 158 -14.50 7.09 -4.75
CA LYS A 158 -15.51 6.63 -5.70
C LYS A 158 -14.90 5.59 -6.62
N ALA A 159 -15.72 4.66 -7.06
CA ALA A 159 -15.45 3.88 -8.26
C ALA A 159 -16.70 3.70 -9.11
N ASP A 160 -16.52 3.37 -10.38
CA ASP A 160 -17.58 2.78 -11.18
C ASP A 160 -17.46 1.25 -11.21
N LYS A 161 -18.49 0.56 -11.70
CA LYS A 161 -18.46 -0.91 -11.88
C LYS A 161 -17.45 -1.40 -12.92
N MET A 162 -16.82 -0.51 -13.69
CA MET A 162 -15.69 -0.87 -14.56
C MET A 162 -14.39 -0.95 -13.75
N GLY A 163 -14.30 -0.31 -12.60
CA GLY A 163 -13.11 -0.25 -11.73
C GLY A 163 -12.33 1.05 -11.84
N ASN A 164 -12.86 2.07 -12.51
CA ASN A 164 -12.21 3.39 -12.53
C ASN A 164 -12.30 4.02 -11.15
N LEU A 165 -11.19 4.55 -10.62
CA LEU A 165 -11.14 5.08 -9.25
C LEU A 165 -10.92 6.59 -9.23
N VAL A 166 -11.63 7.24 -8.29
CA VAL A 166 -11.43 8.64 -7.90
C VAL A 166 -11.08 8.70 -6.41
N TYR A 167 -10.10 9.53 -6.06
CA TYR A 167 -9.60 9.70 -4.69
C TYR A 167 -9.91 11.12 -4.24
N HIS A 168 -9.99 11.33 -2.93
CA HIS A 168 -10.34 12.61 -2.36
C HIS A 168 -9.20 13.14 -1.48
N LYS A 169 -8.72 14.36 -1.79
CA LYS A 169 -7.64 15.04 -1.05
C LYS A 169 -6.37 14.18 -0.96
N THR A 170 -5.69 14.24 0.19
CA THR A 170 -4.43 13.53 0.49
C THR A 170 -4.61 12.03 0.73
N ALA A 171 -5.84 11.52 0.79
CA ALA A 171 -6.12 10.08 0.85
C ALA A 171 -5.74 9.35 -0.44
N ARG A 172 -5.35 10.07 -1.50
CA ARG A 172 -4.80 9.49 -2.73
C ARG A 172 -3.46 8.79 -2.48
N ASN A 173 -2.49 9.51 -1.90
CA ASN A 173 -1.14 9.03 -1.57
C ASN A 173 -0.60 7.87 -2.46
N PHE A 174 -0.30 6.70 -1.88
CA PHE A 174 0.26 5.51 -2.54
C PHE A 174 -0.78 4.67 -3.28
N ASN A 175 -2.08 4.92 -3.11
CA ASN A 175 -3.12 4.06 -3.66
C ASN A 175 -3.03 3.87 -5.19
N PRO A 176 -2.86 4.91 -6.03
CA PRO A 176 -2.81 4.72 -7.48
C PRO A 176 -1.66 3.85 -7.96
N MET A 177 -0.47 4.04 -7.39
CA MET A 177 0.72 3.29 -7.81
C MET A 177 0.71 1.86 -7.29
N ILE A 178 0.20 1.63 -6.09
CA ILE A 178 -0.01 0.28 -5.55
C ILE A 178 -1.02 -0.49 -6.40
N ALA A 179 -2.11 0.15 -6.84
CA ALA A 179 -3.09 -0.49 -7.72
C ALA A 179 -2.45 -1.03 -9.02
N ALA A 180 -1.44 -0.33 -9.56
CA ALA A 180 -0.77 -0.76 -10.79
C ALA A 180 0.28 -1.87 -10.57
N ALA A 181 0.83 -2.01 -9.36
CA ALA A 181 1.95 -2.90 -9.07
C ALA A 181 1.55 -4.28 -8.50
N GLY A 182 0.27 -4.50 -8.24
CA GLY A 182 -0.27 -5.79 -7.81
C GLY A 182 -0.70 -6.66 -8.97
N ARG A 183 -0.46 -7.97 -8.88
CA ARG A 183 -1.01 -8.95 -9.83
C ARG A 183 -2.54 -9.00 -9.74
N VAL A 184 -3.09 -8.91 -8.53
CA VAL A 184 -4.52 -8.76 -8.28
C VAL A 184 -4.76 -7.57 -7.35
N THR A 185 -5.49 -6.57 -7.84
CA THR A 185 -5.84 -5.36 -7.09
C THR A 185 -7.29 -5.43 -6.62
N ILE A 186 -7.47 -5.28 -5.31
CA ILE A 186 -8.74 -5.13 -4.61
C ILE A 186 -8.87 -3.66 -4.22
N ALA A 187 -9.95 -3.02 -4.68
CA ALA A 187 -10.26 -1.64 -4.34
C ALA A 187 -11.48 -1.57 -3.41
N GLU A 188 -11.24 -1.10 -2.19
CA GLU A 188 -12.27 -0.72 -1.23
C GLU A 188 -12.70 0.72 -1.49
N VAL A 189 -14.00 0.96 -1.65
CA VAL A 189 -14.54 2.24 -2.10
C VAL A 189 -15.71 2.70 -1.24
N GLU A 190 -15.85 4.02 -1.05
CA GLU A 190 -16.97 4.55 -0.26
C GLU A 190 -18.28 4.63 -1.07
N ASN A 191 -18.18 4.80 -2.38
CA ASN A 191 -19.33 4.98 -3.27
C ASN A 191 -19.08 4.24 -4.58
N LEU A 192 -19.97 3.32 -4.94
CA LEU A 192 -19.93 2.58 -6.19
C LEU A 192 -21.02 3.07 -7.17
N TYR A 193 -20.58 3.52 -8.34
CA TYR A 193 -21.42 4.11 -9.39
C TYR A 193 -21.57 3.17 -10.59
N GLU A 194 -22.58 3.41 -11.42
CA GLU A 194 -22.71 2.73 -12.70
C GLU A 194 -21.64 3.21 -13.70
N VAL A 195 -21.38 2.37 -14.70
CA VAL A 195 -20.44 2.72 -15.79
C VAL A 195 -20.96 3.95 -16.54
N GLY A 196 -20.10 4.97 -16.66
CA GLY A 196 -20.43 6.22 -17.35
C GLY A 196 -20.93 7.35 -16.44
N GLU A 197 -21.18 7.08 -15.15
CA GLU A 197 -21.56 8.13 -14.19
C GLU A 197 -20.36 8.93 -13.67
N LEU A 198 -19.14 8.36 -13.76
CA LEU A 198 -17.91 9.08 -13.47
C LEU A 198 -17.41 9.77 -14.75
N GLU A 199 -17.19 11.09 -14.65
CA GLU A 199 -16.60 11.87 -15.74
C GLU A 199 -15.20 11.36 -16.10
N PRO A 200 -14.93 10.94 -17.36
CA PRO A 200 -13.64 10.37 -17.73
C PRO A 200 -12.41 11.21 -17.38
N ASN A 201 -12.48 12.54 -17.52
CA ASN A 201 -11.36 13.42 -17.18
C ASN A 201 -11.12 13.58 -15.67
N SER A 202 -12.00 13.03 -14.83
CA SER A 202 -11.86 13.03 -13.36
C SER A 202 -11.31 11.71 -12.81
N ILE A 203 -11.12 10.69 -13.67
CA ILE A 203 -10.59 9.38 -13.28
C ILE A 203 -9.09 9.51 -12.94
N HIS A 204 -8.68 9.02 -11.78
CA HIS A 204 -7.27 9.03 -11.37
C HIS A 204 -6.57 7.70 -11.64
N THR A 205 -7.22 6.58 -11.30
CA THR A 205 -6.70 5.24 -11.60
C THR A 205 -7.66 4.58 -12.58
N PRO A 206 -7.23 4.32 -13.83
CA PRO A 206 -8.04 3.62 -14.80
C PRO A 206 -8.35 2.19 -14.36
N SER A 207 -9.53 1.72 -14.73
CA SER A 207 -10.07 0.39 -14.45
C SER A 207 -9.18 -0.79 -14.82
N ILE A 208 -8.22 -0.61 -15.72
CA ILE A 208 -7.29 -1.68 -16.11
C ILE A 208 -6.49 -2.22 -14.93
N TYR A 209 -6.23 -1.38 -13.91
CA TYR A 209 -5.44 -1.73 -12.73
C TYR A 209 -6.25 -2.33 -11.57
N VAL A 210 -7.56 -2.54 -11.73
CA VAL A 210 -8.44 -3.03 -10.64
C VAL A 210 -9.10 -4.33 -11.07
N GLN A 211 -9.05 -5.38 -10.24
CA GLN A 211 -9.67 -6.66 -10.54
C GLN A 211 -10.94 -6.88 -9.72
N THR A 212 -10.91 -6.45 -8.45
CA THR A 212 -11.99 -6.63 -7.49
C THR A 212 -12.39 -5.29 -6.87
N LEU A 213 -13.69 -5.06 -6.73
CA LEU A 213 -14.29 -3.91 -6.06
C LEU A 213 -15.10 -4.36 -4.85
N ILE A 214 -15.08 -3.56 -3.79
CA ILE A 214 -15.98 -3.70 -2.66
C ILE A 214 -16.35 -2.33 -2.10
N GLU A 215 -17.64 -2.12 -1.87
CA GLU A 215 -18.15 -0.90 -1.25
C GLU A 215 -18.19 -1.06 0.27
N GLY A 216 -17.76 -0.04 1.02
CA GLY A 216 -17.84 -0.04 2.47
C GLY A 216 -17.65 1.33 3.11
N ASN A 217 -18.27 1.49 4.28
CA ASN A 217 -18.12 2.68 5.12
C ASN A 217 -16.73 2.68 5.77
N GLN A 218 -16.18 3.88 6.02
CA GLN A 218 -14.86 4.07 6.62
C GLN A 218 -14.98 4.82 7.93
N GLU A 219 -14.19 4.45 8.93
CA GLU A 219 -14.08 5.20 10.20
C GLU A 219 -13.26 6.48 10.00
N LYS A 220 -12.20 6.43 9.17
CA LYS A 220 -11.33 7.57 8.82
C LYS A 220 -10.73 8.27 10.04
N ARG A 221 -10.12 7.48 10.94
CA ARG A 221 -9.50 8.00 12.17
C ARG A 221 -8.48 9.10 11.87
N ILE A 222 -8.46 10.10 12.75
CA ILE A 222 -7.50 11.21 12.72
C ILE A 222 -6.49 10.99 13.85
N GLU A 223 -5.24 10.73 13.49
CA GLU A 223 -4.15 10.48 14.46
C GLU A 223 -3.89 11.70 15.37
N ARG A 224 -3.86 12.89 14.79
CA ARG A 224 -3.66 14.15 15.52
C ARG A 224 -4.59 15.24 14.98
N LEU A 225 -5.65 15.55 15.73
CA LEU A 225 -6.60 16.60 15.37
C LEU A 225 -6.05 17.97 15.75
N THR A 226 -5.61 18.73 14.75
CA THR A 226 -5.12 20.10 14.94
C THR A 226 -6.07 21.09 14.27
N VAL A 227 -6.62 22.02 15.04
CA VAL A 227 -7.55 23.07 14.57
C VAL A 227 -6.96 24.45 14.82
N ARG A 228 -7.34 25.43 13.99
CA ARG A 228 -7.06 26.85 14.26
C ARG A 228 -8.31 27.51 14.83
N SER A 229 -8.12 28.53 15.66
CA SER A 229 -9.20 29.43 16.10
C SER A 229 -9.73 30.29 14.97
#